data_AF-A0A9D9YLB4-F1
#
_entry.id   AF-A0A9D9YLB4-F1
#
_cell.length_a   1.000
_cell.length_b   1.000
_cell.length_c   1.000
_cell.angle_alpha   90.00
_cell.angle_beta   90.00
_cell.angle_gamma   90.00
#
_symmetry.space_group_name_H-M   'P 1'
#
loop_
_entity.id
_entity.type
_entity.pdbx_description
1 polymer ?
#
loop_
_entity_poly.entity_id
_entity_poly.type
_entity_poly.pdbx_seq_one_letter_code
_entity_poly.pdbx_strand_id
1 'polypeptide(L)' 'MGNKVLWLAAAFMLMFEGLLPLLLPKQWRQMLEKIMQMPEQHIRIYGAAAVVSGVLLYWAIIAAYG' A
#
# COMPACT_ATOMS: atom_id res chain seq x y z
N MET A 1 18.13 16.77 4.93
CA MET A 1 16.66 16.64 5.01
C MET A 1 16.12 15.33 4.45
N GLY A 2 16.84 14.59 3.60
CA GLY A 2 16.30 13.37 2.95
C GLY A 2 15.92 12.21 3.90
N ASN A 3 16.66 11.99 4.98
CA ASN A 3 16.36 10.92 5.94
C ASN A 3 15.03 11.14 6.70
N LYS A 4 14.67 12.40 7.01
CA LYS A 4 13.42 12.72 7.72
C LYS A 4 12.19 12.34 6.90
N VAL A 5 12.23 12.54 5.59
CA VAL A 5 11.13 12.17 4.68
C VAL A 5 10.97 10.65 4.62
N LEU A 6 12.08 9.90 4.57
CA LEU A 6 12.04 8.44 4.61
C LEU A 6 11.42 7.92 5.92
N TRP A 7 11.85 8.47 7.07
CA TRP A 7 11.27 8.11 8.36
C TRP A 7 9.79 8.48 8.48
N LEU A 8 9.38 9.62 7.93
CA LEU A 8 7.98 10.05 7.91
C LEU A 8 7.13 9.13 7.03
N ALA A 9 7.61 8.79 5.82
CA ALA A 9 6.94 7.86 4.92
C ALA A 9 6.78 6.47 5.57
N ALA A 10 7.82 5.98 6.25
CA ALA A 10 7.76 4.72 7.00
C ALA A 10 6.76 4.79 8.17
N ALA A 11 6.71 5.89 8.90
CA ALA A 11 5.74 6.08 9.98
C ALA A 11 4.29 6.06 9.47
N PHE A 12 4.00 6.72 8.34
CA PHE A 12 2.68 6.68 7.71
C PHE A 12 2.34 5.28 7.18
N MET A 13 3.29 4.59 6.54
CA MET A 13 3.10 3.21 6.08
C MET A 13 2.66 2.30 7.24
N LEU A 14 3.37 2.35 8.37
CA LEU A 14 3.04 1.57 9.57
C LEU A 14 1.67 1.96 10.16
N MET A 15 1.35 3.26 10.21
CA MET A 15 0.04 3.71 10.68
C MET A 15 -1.08 3.14 9.82
N PHE A 16 -0.97 3.20 8.49
CA PHE A 16 -2.01 2.67 7.59
C PHE A 16 -2.08 1.13 7.59
N GLU A 17 -0.94 0.45 7.66
CA GLU A 17 -0.88 -1.02 7.72
C GLU A 17 -1.49 -1.55 9.03
N GLY A 18 -1.26 -0.85 10.15
CA GLY A 18 -1.81 -1.21 11.46
C GLY A 18 -3.27 -0.79 11.69
N LEU A 19 -3.82 0.11 10.87
CA LEU A 19 -5.13 0.73 11.12
C LEU A 19 -6.28 -0.29 11.02
N LEU A 20 -6.30 -1.09 9.96
CA LEU A 20 -7.30 -2.14 9.73
C LEU A 20 -7.29 -3.23 10.79
N PRO A 21 -6.15 -3.86 11.14
CA PRO A 21 -6.11 -4.86 12.21
C PRO A 21 -6.47 -4.29 13.58
N LEU A 22 -6.18 -3.01 13.86
CA LEU A 22 -6.51 -2.37 15.13
C LEU A 22 -8.01 -2.05 15.25
N LEU A 23 -8.61 -1.45 14.21
CA LEU A 23 -10.02 -1.02 14.26
C LEU A 23 -11.01 -2.15 13.94
N LEU A 24 -10.67 -3.02 12.99
CA LEU A 24 -11.56 -4.02 12.39
C LEU A 24 -10.87 -5.40 12.30
N PRO A 25 -10.47 -6.02 13.42
CA PRO A 25 -9.66 -7.24 13.43
C PRO A 25 -10.35 -8.44 12.76
N LYS A 26 -11.68 -8.56 12.88
CA LYS A 26 -12.44 -9.67 12.27
C LYS A 26 -12.48 -9.54 10.75
N GLN A 27 -12.77 -8.36 10.23
CA GLN A 27 -12.83 -8.08 8.79
C GLN A 27 -11.44 -8.22 8.18
N TRP A 28 -10.40 -7.71 8.85
CA TRP A 28 -9.02 -7.88 8.44
C TRP A 28 -8.64 -9.35 8.28
N ARG A 29 -8.94 -10.18 9.28
CA ARG A 29 -8.68 -11.63 9.22
C ARG A 29 -9.41 -12.31 8.06
N GLN A 30 -10.70 -12.02 7.87
CA GLN A 30 -11.47 -12.57 6.76
C GLN A 30 -10.91 -12.15 5.39
N MET A 31 -10.42 -10.92 5.27
CA MET A 31 -9.78 -10.45 4.05
C MET A 31 -8.48 -11.21 3.77
N LEU A 32 -7.63 -11.41 4.79
CA LEU A 32 -6.41 -12.21 4.66
C LEU A 32 -6.70 -13.65 4.25
N GLU A 33 -7.69 -14.29 4.88
CA GLU A 33 -8.10 -15.66 4.53
C GLU A 33 -8.55 -15.76 3.05
N LYS A 34 -9.27 -14.75 2.54
CA LYS A 34 -9.62 -14.67 1.12
C LYS A 34 -8.40 -14.47 0.22
N ILE A 35 -7.47 -13.59 0.59
CA ILE A 35 -6.24 -13.34 -0.18
C ILE A 35 -5.39 -14.61 -0.27
N MET A 36 -5.27 -15.38 0.82
CA MET A 36 -4.50 -16.63 0.84
C MET A 36 -5.10 -17.73 -0.06
N GLN A 37 -6.40 -17.65 -0.36
CA GLN A 37 -7.08 -18.57 -1.29
C GLN A 37 -7.01 -18.11 -2.75
N MET A 38 -6.53 -16.90 -3.02
CA MET A 38 -6.41 -16.41 -4.39
C MET A 38 -5.25 -17.08 -5.12
N PRO A 39 -5.40 -17.40 -6.42
CA PRO A 39 -4.27 -17.83 -7.24
C PRO A 39 -3.17 -16.76 -7.26
N GLU A 40 -1.92 -17.20 -7.19
CA GLU A 40 -0.73 -16.34 -7.14
C GLU A 40 -0.70 -15.30 -8.28
N GLN A 41 -1.19 -15.67 -9.46
CA GLN A 41 -1.29 -14.78 -10.62
C GLN A 41 -2.15 -13.54 -10.35
N HIS A 42 -3.27 -13.68 -9.63
CA HIS A 42 -4.12 -12.54 -9.29
C HIS A 42 -3.42 -11.62 -8.29
N ILE A 43 -2.76 -12.18 -7.27
CA ILE A 43 -1.98 -11.41 -6.30
C ILE A 43 -0.90 -10.58 -7.02
N ARG A 44 -0.19 -11.19 -7.98
CA ARG A 44 0.82 -10.50 -8.80
C ARG A 44 0.22 -9.38 -9.64
N ILE A 45 -0.95 -9.58 -10.26
CA ILE A 45 -1.61 -8.54 -11.06
C ILE A 45 -2.07 -7.37 -10.17
N TYR A 46 -2.65 -7.65 -9.00
CA TYR A 46 -3.02 -6.58 -8.05
C TYR A 46 -1.79 -5.79 -7.58
N GLY A 47 -0.70 -6.48 -7.25
CA GLY A 47 0.57 -5.84 -6.90
C GLY A 47 1.13 -5.00 -8.05
N ALA A 48 1.15 -5.52 -9.27
CA ALA A 48 1.62 -4.79 -10.45
C ALA A 48 0.76 -3.54 -10.72
N ALA A 49 -0.56 -3.65 -10.62
CA ALA A 49 -1.46 -2.52 -10.80
C ALA A 49 -1.22 -1.43 -9.74
N ALA A 50 -0.97 -1.81 -8.47
CA ALA A 50 -0.64 -0.87 -7.40
C ALA A 50 0.71 -0.18 -7.62
N VAL A 51 1.73 -0.90 -8.10
CA VAL A 51 3.04 -0.31 -8.42
C VAL A 51 2.91 0.68 -9.59
N VAL A 52 2.24 0.28 -10.67
CA VAL A 52 2.06 1.14 -11.86
C VAL A 52 1.29 2.40 -11.50
N SER A 53 0.21 2.30 -10.71
CA SER A 53 -0.54 3.48 -10.28
C SER A 53 0.30 4.41 -9.41
N GLY A 54 1.12 3.87 -8.49
CA GLY A 54 2.05 4.67 -7.68
C GLY A 54 3.09 5.41 -8.52
N VAL A 55 3.68 4.75 -9.52
CA VAL A 55 4.63 5.37 -10.46
C VAL A 55 3.96 6.48 -11.26
N LEU A 56 2.74 6.24 -11.78
CA LEU A 56 1.98 7.24 -12.52
C LEU A 56 1.63 8.46 -11.65
N LEU A 57 1.20 8.23 -10.40
CA LEU A 57 0.91 9.29 -9.44
C LEU A 57 2.16 10.14 -9.14
N TYR A 58 3.29 9.48 -8.89
CA TYR A 58 4.57 10.16 -8.67
C TYR A 58 4.95 11.05 -9.87
N TRP A 59 4.86 10.51 -11.09
CA TRP A 59 5.10 11.26 -12.31
C TRP A 59 4.14 12.44 -12.47
N ALA A 60 2.86 12.25 -12.22
CA ALA A 60 1.86 13.30 -12.30
C ALA A 60 2.12 14.43 -11.29
N ILE A 61 2.48 14.10 -10.05
CA ILE A 61 2.82 15.09 -9.02
C ILE A 61 4.08 15.86 -9.43
N ILE A 62 5.11 15.17 -9.90
CA ILE A 62 6.35 15.86 -10.34
C ILE A 62 6.08 16.75 -11.54
N ALA A 63 5.30 16.31 -12.52
CA ALA A 63 4.98 17.12 -13.69
C ALA A 63 4.11 18.33 -13.36
N ALA A 64 3.30 18.27 -12.30
CA ALA A 64 2.41 19.37 -11.89
C ALA A 64 3.08 20.41 -10.98
N TYR A 65 4.12 20.03 -10.23
CA TYR A 65 4.75 20.87 -9.21
C TYR A 65 6.27 21.06 -9.41
N GLY A 66 6.87 20.45 -10.43
CA GLY A 66 8.26 20.64 -10.85
C GLY A 66 8.37 21.63 -12.01
#